data_AF-A0A4S8ZNE8-F1
#
_entry.id   AF-A0A4S8ZNE8-F1
#
_cell.length_a   1.000
_cell.length_b   1.000
_cell.length_c   1.000
_cell.angle_alpha   90.00
_cell.angle_beta   90.00
_cell.angle_gamma   90.00
#
_symmetry.space_group_name_H-M   'P 1'
#
loop_
_entity.id
_entity.type
_entity.pdbx_description
1 polymer ?
#
loop_
_entity_poly.entity_id
_entity_poly.type
_entity_poly.pdbx_seq_one_letter_code
_entity_poly.pdbx_strand_id
1 'polypeptide(L)'
;MFCLQDQFYDDRPIELLPRAQELCLIHFHTIHTAPTICRGHDLRTWQVIFPEQAFACDFLLHGLMALTCLHQAALEAKSSGYAPWQWQKYALGYQTRALETFRPALTKITSDNCHAAFGFSVLTKLTALSLLGNTLRDPCESILEMREYVHGIGLIYRQAEEELKSGPFGEIFADLLGEDLSVFWATSSPRDHDGYA
;
A
#
# COMPACT_ATOMS: atom_id res chain seq x y z
N MET A 1 0.03 10.10 18.60
CA MET A 1 0.20 10.91 17.38
C MET A 1 1.29 12.00 17.48
N PHE A 2 1.77 12.41 18.66
CA PHE A 2 2.60 13.62 18.82
C PHE A 2 4.11 13.48 18.53
N CYS A 3 4.74 12.31 18.70
CA CYS A 3 6.21 12.24 18.72
C CYS A 3 6.89 12.33 17.34
N LEU A 4 6.19 11.99 16.25
CA LEU A 4 6.69 12.11 14.87
C LEU A 4 6.25 13.39 14.15
N GLN A 5 5.39 14.23 14.75
CA GLN A 5 4.98 15.50 14.13
C GLN A 5 5.93 16.64 14.50
N ASP A 6 6.46 16.64 15.72
CA ASP A 6 7.25 17.77 16.23
C ASP A 6 8.67 17.86 15.64
N GLN A 7 9.22 16.78 15.07
CA GLN A 7 10.53 16.81 14.40
C GLN A 7 10.49 17.23 12.92
N PHE A 8 9.31 17.36 12.32
CA PHE A 8 9.13 17.62 10.90
C PHE A 8 8.56 19.02 10.59
N TYR A 9 8.38 19.86 11.61
CA TYR A 9 7.87 21.23 11.54
C TYR A 9 8.93 22.23 11.03
N ASP A 10 9.41 22.03 9.80
CA ASP A 10 9.79 23.16 8.95
C ASP A 10 8.54 23.41 8.10
N ASP A 11 7.91 24.59 8.18
CA ASP A 11 6.63 24.96 7.51
C ASP A 11 6.68 24.87 5.96
N ARG A 12 7.76 24.33 5.41
CA ARG A 12 7.91 24.06 3.98
C ARG A 12 7.18 22.77 3.61
N PRO A 13 6.36 22.80 2.53
CA PRO A 13 5.70 21.60 2.05
C PRO A 13 6.75 20.53 1.75
N ILE A 14 6.44 19.27 2.09
CA ILE A 14 7.33 18.14 1.79
C ILE A 14 7.46 18.05 0.27
N GLU A 15 8.62 18.46 -0.23
CA GLU A 15 8.99 18.30 -1.63
C GLU A 15 9.19 16.81 -1.90
N LEU A 16 8.47 16.29 -2.90
CA LEU A 16 8.60 14.91 -3.31
C LEU A 16 9.86 14.71 -4.15
N LEU A 17 10.19 13.45 -4.42
CA LEU A 17 11.33 13.10 -5.25
C LEU A 17 11.17 13.69 -6.66
N PRO A 18 12.26 14.17 -7.29
CA PRO A 18 12.31 14.42 -8.72
C PRO A 18 11.89 13.19 -9.53
N ARG A 19 11.28 13.42 -10.70
CA ARG A 19 10.70 12.36 -11.55
C ARG A 19 11.63 11.17 -11.80
N ALA A 20 12.92 11.41 -12.07
CA ALA A 20 13.88 10.33 -12.30
C ALA A 20 14.03 9.41 -11.08
N GLN A 21 14.07 9.99 -9.87
CA GLN A 21 14.12 9.22 -8.62
C GLN A 21 12.79 8.52 -8.32
N GLU A 22 11.66 9.11 -8.72
CA GLU A 22 10.36 8.42 -8.62
C GLU A 22 10.32 7.14 -9.47
N LEU A 23 10.81 7.20 -10.70
CA LEU A 23 10.91 6.05 -11.58
C LEU A 23 11.84 4.97 -10.99
N CYS A 24 12.97 5.37 -10.43
CA CYS A 24 13.86 4.46 -9.71
C CYS A 24 13.15 3.82 -8.50
N LEU A 25 12.34 4.59 -7.76
CA LEU A 25 11.61 4.06 -6.61
C LEU A 25 10.53 3.06 -7.03
N ILE A 26 9.82 3.30 -8.14
CA ILE A 26 8.86 2.34 -8.69
C ILE A 26 9.59 1.07 -9.15
N HIS A 27 10.73 1.20 -9.84
CA HIS A 27 11.53 0.03 -10.19
C HIS A 27 12.01 -0.73 -8.94
N PHE A 28 12.46 -0.01 -7.92
CA PHE A 28 12.84 -0.58 -6.64
C PHE A 28 11.68 -1.33 -6.00
N HIS A 29 10.44 -0.82 -6.10
CA HIS A 29 9.26 -1.53 -5.64
C HIS A 29 9.17 -2.92 -6.30
N THR A 30 9.28 -2.99 -7.62
CA THR A 30 9.08 -4.26 -8.35
C THR A 30 10.15 -5.30 -8.05
N ILE A 31 11.41 -4.88 -7.85
CA ILE A 31 12.53 -5.83 -7.67
C ILE A 31 12.91 -6.09 -6.21
N HIS A 32 12.60 -5.17 -5.28
CA HIS A 32 13.00 -5.27 -3.88
C HIS A 32 11.82 -5.30 -2.92
N THR A 33 10.81 -4.43 -3.07
CA THR A 33 9.70 -4.35 -2.12
C THR A 33 8.65 -5.43 -2.33
N ALA A 34 8.18 -5.65 -3.55
CA ALA A 34 7.16 -6.66 -3.83
C ALA A 34 7.56 -8.07 -3.34
N PRO A 35 8.79 -8.56 -3.55
CA PRO A 35 9.22 -9.86 -3.05
C PRO A 35 9.20 -10.01 -1.52
N THR A 36 9.32 -8.91 -0.75
CA THR A 36 9.36 -8.98 0.72
C THR A 36 7.99 -8.96 1.37
N ILE A 37 6.95 -8.51 0.65
CA ILE A 37 5.57 -8.39 1.18
C ILE A 37 4.61 -9.44 0.60
N CYS A 38 5.02 -10.18 -0.44
CA CYS A 38 4.23 -11.25 -1.04
C CYS A 38 4.26 -12.55 -0.21
N ARG A 39 3.28 -13.43 -0.44
CA ARG A 39 3.18 -14.82 0.02
C ARG A 39 3.45 -15.83 -1.10
N GLY A 40 4.27 -15.46 -2.06
CA GLY A 40 4.70 -16.30 -3.19
C GLY A 40 3.68 -16.42 -4.30
N HIS A 41 2.45 -16.86 -3.99
CA HIS A 41 1.38 -16.98 -4.98
C HIS A 41 0.91 -15.63 -5.53
N ASP A 42 0.97 -14.58 -4.70
CA ASP A 42 0.57 -13.21 -5.05
C ASP A 42 1.73 -12.31 -5.52
N LEU A 43 2.90 -12.89 -5.80
CA LEU A 43 4.07 -12.12 -6.23
C LEU A 43 3.78 -11.30 -7.49
N ARG A 44 3.08 -11.87 -8.48
CA ARG A 44 2.71 -11.15 -9.70
C ARG A 44 1.79 -9.97 -9.39
N THR A 45 0.88 -10.13 -8.43
CA THR A 45 -0.02 -9.07 -8.00
C THR A 45 0.77 -7.90 -7.43
N TRP A 46 1.72 -8.14 -6.53
CA TRP A 46 2.57 -7.08 -5.97
C TRP A 46 3.56 -6.49 -6.99
N GLN A 47 4.17 -7.33 -7.83
CA GLN A 47 5.27 -6.92 -8.70
C GLN A 47 4.82 -6.23 -10.00
N VAL A 48 3.64 -6.58 -10.52
CA VAL A 48 3.17 -6.14 -11.85
C VAL A 48 1.81 -5.46 -11.75
N ILE A 49 0.81 -6.13 -11.18
CA ILE A 49 -0.57 -5.62 -11.18
C ILE A 49 -0.68 -4.36 -10.32
N PHE A 50 -0.05 -4.35 -9.14
CA PHE A 50 -0.09 -3.20 -8.24
C PHE A 50 0.48 -1.92 -8.88
N PRO A 51 1.70 -1.94 -9.47
CA PRO A 51 2.21 -0.80 -10.22
C PRO A 51 1.31 -0.37 -11.39
N GLU A 52 0.77 -1.32 -12.16
CA GLU A 52 -0.13 -1.01 -13.29
C GLU A 52 -1.39 -0.26 -12.84
N GLN A 53 -2.05 -0.76 -11.79
CA GLN A 53 -3.21 -0.09 -11.20
C GLN A 53 -2.82 1.27 -10.60
N ALA A 54 -1.65 1.36 -9.97
CA ALA A 54 -1.14 2.58 -9.38
C ALA A 54 -0.93 3.69 -10.43
N PHE A 55 -0.42 3.38 -11.62
CA PHE A 55 -0.25 4.38 -12.67
C PHE A 55 -1.55 5.02 -13.16
N ALA A 56 -2.69 4.34 -12.99
CA ALA A 56 -4.01 4.86 -13.32
C ALA A 56 -4.68 5.62 -12.16
N CYS A 57 -4.07 5.64 -10.97
CA CYS A 57 -4.71 6.14 -9.76
C CYS A 57 -3.72 6.84 -8.79
N ASP A 58 -3.83 8.16 -8.67
CA ASP A 58 -2.89 8.99 -7.91
C ASP A 58 -2.72 8.56 -6.44
N PHE A 59 -3.80 8.31 -5.71
CA PHE A 59 -3.70 7.92 -4.30
C PHE A 59 -3.04 6.55 -4.15
N LEU A 60 -3.29 5.63 -5.08
CA LEU A 60 -2.69 4.30 -5.07
C LEU A 60 -1.19 4.39 -5.37
N LEU A 61 -0.80 5.20 -6.35
CA LEU A 61 0.60 5.50 -6.66
C LEU A 61 1.32 6.12 -5.48
N HIS A 62 0.76 7.16 -4.88
CA HIS A 62 1.37 7.80 -3.72
C HIS A 62 1.48 6.84 -2.54
N GLY A 63 0.48 6.00 -2.27
CA GLY A 63 0.60 4.95 -1.25
C GLY A 63 1.73 3.96 -1.55
N LEU A 64 1.88 3.54 -2.80
CA LEU A 64 2.92 2.60 -3.23
C LEU A 64 4.31 3.18 -2.98
N MET A 65 4.47 4.46 -3.33
CA MET A 65 5.72 5.22 -3.12
C MET A 65 6.03 5.39 -1.64
N ALA A 66 5.01 5.68 -0.81
CA ALA A 66 5.18 5.82 0.64
C ALA A 66 5.74 4.54 1.28
N LEU A 67 5.12 3.39 1.02
CA LEU A 67 5.59 2.10 1.52
C LEU A 67 7.01 1.79 1.02
N THR A 68 7.28 2.08 -0.25
CA THR A 68 8.56 1.77 -0.88
C THR A 68 9.70 2.63 -0.31
N CYS A 69 9.46 3.92 -0.01
CA CYS A 69 10.40 4.77 0.72
C CYS A 69 10.75 4.17 2.10
N LEU A 70 9.77 3.66 2.84
CA LEU A 70 10.04 3.05 4.15
C LEU A 70 10.86 1.76 4.02
N HIS A 71 10.57 0.93 3.03
CA HIS A 71 11.37 -0.27 2.78
C HIS A 71 12.81 0.07 2.41
N GLN A 72 13.02 1.07 1.55
CA GLN A 72 14.36 1.57 1.21
C GLN A 72 15.10 2.07 2.47
N ALA A 73 14.42 2.85 3.31
CA ALA A 73 14.98 3.30 4.59
C ALA A 73 15.43 2.13 5.47
N ALA A 74 14.64 1.05 5.52
CA ALA A 74 14.94 -0.13 6.30
C ALA A 74 16.15 -0.92 5.77
N LEU A 75 16.29 -1.07 4.45
CA LEU A 75 17.45 -1.72 3.85
C LEU A 75 18.73 -0.91 4.06
N GLU A 76 18.66 0.41 3.89
CA GLU A 76 19.81 1.30 4.16
C GLU A 76 20.21 1.29 5.64
N ALA A 77 19.23 1.30 6.56
CA ALA A 77 19.48 1.16 7.98
C ALA A 77 20.18 -0.16 8.32
N LYS A 78 19.74 -1.26 7.70
CA LYS A 78 20.35 -2.59 7.88
C LYS A 78 21.80 -2.64 7.36
N SER A 79 22.10 -1.93 6.28
CA SER A 79 23.45 -1.93 5.68
C SER A 79 24.42 -0.98 6.37
N SER A 80 23.96 0.20 6.79
CA SER A 80 24.81 1.29 7.29
C SER A 80 24.78 1.46 8.82
N GLY A 81 23.80 0.85 9.50
CA GLY A 81 23.54 1.05 10.93
C GLY A 81 22.80 2.34 11.27
N TYR A 82 22.42 3.16 10.28
CA TYR A 82 21.67 4.40 10.48
C TYR A 82 20.47 4.48 9.53
N ALA A 83 19.29 4.82 10.07
CA ALA A 83 18.08 5.01 9.27
C ALA A 83 18.08 6.42 8.64
N PRO A 84 18.12 6.54 7.30
CA PRO A 84 18.13 7.85 6.64
C PRO A 84 16.80 8.56 6.84
N TRP A 85 16.82 9.66 7.60
CA TRP A 85 15.63 10.47 7.90
C TRP A 85 14.90 11.00 6.65
N GLN A 86 15.64 11.18 5.54
CA GLN A 86 15.09 11.68 4.28
C GLN A 86 14.03 10.74 3.70
N TRP A 87 14.26 9.42 3.70
CA TRP A 87 13.29 8.45 3.18
C TRP A 87 11.99 8.44 4.00
N GLN A 88 12.10 8.60 5.32
CA GLN A 88 10.92 8.74 6.19
C GLN A 88 10.13 10.02 5.87
N LYS A 89 10.83 11.13 5.63
CA LYS A 89 10.21 12.39 5.21
C LYS A 89 9.48 12.23 3.87
N TYR A 90 10.11 11.59 2.88
CA TYR A 90 9.45 11.31 1.59
C TYR A 90 8.24 10.41 1.75
N ALA A 91 8.34 9.35 2.57
CA ALA A 91 7.22 8.46 2.85
C ALA A 91 6.03 9.22 3.45
N LEU A 92 6.28 10.11 4.42
CA LEU A 92 5.24 10.97 4.99
C LEU A 92 4.62 11.91 3.95
N GLY A 93 5.44 12.51 3.09
CA GLY A 93 4.96 13.38 2.00
C GLY A 93 4.05 12.63 1.03
N TYR A 94 4.46 11.45 0.57
CA TYR A 94 3.65 10.60 -0.31
C TYR A 94 2.36 10.16 0.38
N GLN A 95 2.43 9.67 1.63
CA GLN A 95 1.25 9.25 2.38
C GLN A 95 0.24 10.39 2.56
N THR A 96 0.72 11.61 2.81
CA THR A 96 -0.14 12.80 2.96
C THR A 96 -0.91 13.08 1.67
N ARG A 97 -0.22 13.13 0.52
CA ARG A 97 -0.87 13.33 -0.79
C ARG A 97 -1.82 12.19 -1.15
N ALA A 98 -1.45 10.96 -0.80
CA ALA A 98 -2.31 9.81 -1.00
C ALA A 98 -3.63 9.95 -0.23
N LEU A 99 -3.58 10.35 1.04
CA LEU A 99 -4.78 10.57 1.85
C LEU A 99 -5.62 11.74 1.35
N GLU A 100 -5.01 12.83 0.88
CA GLU A 100 -5.70 13.97 0.29
C GLU A 100 -6.51 13.56 -0.95
N THR A 101 -5.90 12.77 -1.84
CA THR A 101 -6.52 12.29 -3.08
C THR A 101 -7.45 11.09 -2.88
N PHE A 102 -7.30 10.35 -1.78
CA PHE A 102 -8.18 9.23 -1.42
C PHE A 102 -9.49 9.66 -0.75
N ARG A 103 -9.47 10.73 0.05
CA ARG A 103 -10.65 11.22 0.80
C ARG A 103 -11.91 11.38 -0.06
N PRO A 104 -11.86 11.98 -1.27
CA PRO A 104 -13.02 12.06 -2.14
C PRO A 104 -13.55 10.69 -2.58
N ALA A 105 -12.68 9.72 -2.84
CA ALA A 105 -13.07 8.37 -3.26
C ALA A 105 -13.88 7.64 -2.18
N LEU A 106 -13.57 7.88 -0.90
CA LEU A 106 -14.33 7.31 0.23
C LEU A 106 -15.79 7.79 0.32
N THR A 107 -16.12 8.94 -0.29
CA THR A 107 -17.50 9.44 -0.26
C THR A 107 -18.46 8.57 -1.07
N LYS A 108 -17.95 7.88 -2.09
CA LYS A 108 -18.72 6.97 -2.94
C LYS A 108 -17.80 5.91 -3.53
N ILE A 109 -17.78 4.74 -2.89
CA ILE A 109 -17.17 3.54 -3.45
C ILE A 109 -18.08 3.00 -4.58
N THR A 110 -17.50 2.80 -5.75
CA THR A 110 -18.14 2.27 -6.96
C THR A 110 -17.28 1.15 -7.56
N SER A 111 -17.84 0.39 -8.49
CA SER A 111 -17.13 -0.67 -9.23
C SER A 111 -15.84 -0.19 -9.89
N ASP A 112 -15.80 1.07 -10.33
CA ASP A 112 -14.62 1.64 -10.99
C ASP A 112 -13.48 1.99 -10.03
N ASN A 113 -13.77 2.28 -8.75
CA ASN A 113 -12.77 2.78 -7.80
C ASN A 113 -12.50 1.82 -6.62
N CYS A 114 -13.31 0.77 -6.46
CA CYS A 114 -13.26 -0.12 -5.32
C CYS A 114 -11.92 -0.86 -5.22
N HIS A 115 -11.35 -1.31 -6.34
CA HIS A 115 -10.04 -1.97 -6.37
C HIS A 115 -8.91 -1.04 -5.93
N ALA A 116 -8.86 0.17 -6.46
CA ALA A 116 -7.86 1.14 -6.08
C ALA A 116 -8.01 1.50 -4.59
N ALA A 117 -9.24 1.74 -4.13
CA ALA A 117 -9.52 2.05 -2.73
C ALA A 117 -9.10 0.92 -1.78
N PHE A 118 -9.39 -0.33 -2.16
CA PHE A 118 -8.92 -1.53 -1.48
C PHE A 118 -7.39 -1.57 -1.40
N GLY A 119 -6.73 -1.49 -2.56
CA GLY A 119 -5.27 -1.57 -2.64
C GLY A 119 -4.59 -0.50 -1.80
N PHE A 120 -5.08 0.74 -1.87
CA PHE A 120 -4.53 1.83 -1.07
C PHE A 120 -4.73 1.62 0.44
N SER A 121 -5.85 1.03 0.84
CA SER A 121 -6.08 0.70 2.24
C SER A 121 -5.12 -0.39 2.75
N VAL A 122 -4.82 -1.39 1.91
CA VAL A 122 -3.79 -2.39 2.21
C VAL A 122 -2.41 -1.74 2.36
N LEU A 123 -2.02 -0.86 1.43
CA LEU A 123 -0.73 -0.14 1.49
C LEU A 123 -0.63 0.76 2.72
N THR A 124 -1.70 1.45 3.08
CA THR A 124 -1.75 2.31 4.26
C THR A 124 -1.54 1.49 5.54
N LYS A 125 -2.16 0.31 5.64
CA LYS A 125 -1.94 -0.62 6.76
C LYS A 125 -0.48 -1.08 6.85
N LEU A 126 0.14 -1.46 5.72
CA LEU A 126 1.54 -1.89 5.68
C LEU A 126 2.51 -0.74 6.03
N THR A 127 2.21 0.47 5.55
CA THR A 127 2.98 1.69 5.86
C THR A 127 2.89 2.01 7.35
N ALA A 128 1.69 1.94 7.94
CA ALA A 128 1.50 2.12 9.38
C ALA A 128 2.31 1.09 10.19
N LEU A 129 2.20 -0.20 9.85
CA LEU A 129 2.99 -1.27 10.49
C LEU A 129 4.50 -1.03 10.41
N SER A 130 4.99 -0.59 9.26
CA SER A 130 6.41 -0.29 9.04
C SER A 130 6.90 0.86 9.93
N LEU A 131 6.04 1.85 10.19
CA LEU A 131 6.33 2.95 11.10
C LEU A 131 6.26 2.53 12.57
N LEU A 132 5.29 1.69 12.95
CA LEU A 132 5.11 1.24 14.34
C LEU A 132 6.37 0.58 14.92
N GLY A 133 7.06 -0.24 14.13
CA GLY A 133 8.33 -0.86 14.52
C GLY A 133 9.47 0.13 14.81
N ASN A 134 9.28 1.41 14.50
CA ASN A 134 10.26 2.48 14.62
C ASN A 134 9.86 3.57 15.64
N THR A 135 8.78 3.37 16.41
CA THR A 135 8.31 4.36 17.39
C THR A 135 8.51 3.92 18.84
N LEU A 136 8.80 4.87 19.72
CA LEU A 136 8.76 4.71 21.19
C LEU A 136 7.32 4.74 21.74
N ARG A 137 6.33 4.47 20.89
CA ARG A 137 4.93 4.69 21.21
C ARG A 137 4.40 3.58 22.11
N ASP A 138 3.42 3.92 22.94
CA ASP A 138 2.68 2.93 23.71
C ASP A 138 2.13 1.83 22.76
N PRO A 139 2.40 0.54 23.04
CA PRO A 139 1.92 -0.56 22.22
C PRO A 139 0.39 -0.60 22.09
N CYS A 140 -0.37 -0.18 23.09
CA CYS A 140 -1.83 -0.22 23.05
C CYS A 140 -2.38 0.82 22.08
N GLU A 141 -1.82 2.04 22.04
CA GLU A 141 -2.19 3.03 21.01
C GLU A 141 -1.95 2.52 19.59
N SER A 142 -0.85 1.80 19.39
CA SER A 142 -0.47 1.22 18.10
C SER A 142 -1.45 0.13 17.67
N ILE A 143 -1.88 -0.71 18.62
CA ILE A 143 -2.90 -1.74 18.40
C ILE A 143 -4.26 -1.13 18.05
N LEU A 144 -4.66 -0.05 18.74
CA LEU A 144 -5.92 0.64 18.46
C LEU A 144 -5.94 1.22 17.04
N GLU A 145 -4.87 1.89 16.61
CA GLU A 145 -4.79 2.40 15.23
C GLU A 145 -4.84 1.27 14.20
N MET A 146 -4.14 0.15 14.46
CA MET A 146 -4.21 -1.01 13.59
C MET A 146 -5.65 -1.55 13.49
N ARG A 147 -6.40 -1.54 14.59
CA ARG A 147 -7.81 -1.94 14.60
C ARG A 147 -8.68 -1.02 13.76
N GLU A 148 -8.47 0.30 13.84
CA GLU A 148 -9.19 1.28 13.03
C GLU A 148 -8.90 1.10 11.53
N TYR A 149 -7.65 0.79 11.17
CA TYR A 149 -7.32 0.45 9.78
C TYR A 149 -8.06 -0.80 9.31
N VAL A 150 -8.04 -1.88 10.09
CA VAL A 150 -8.78 -3.12 9.76
C VAL A 150 -10.29 -2.87 9.66
N HIS A 151 -10.84 -2.00 10.51
CA HIS A 151 -12.24 -1.64 10.46
C HIS A 151 -12.60 -0.85 9.19
N GLY A 152 -11.84 0.20 8.87
CA GLY A 152 -12.07 1.02 7.67
C GLY A 152 -11.92 0.21 6.38
N ILE A 153 -10.93 -0.67 6.37
CA ILE A 153 -10.76 -1.71 5.36
C ILE A 153 -12.03 -2.57 5.23
N GLY A 154 -12.57 -3.08 6.34
CA GLY A 154 -13.79 -3.88 6.38
C GLY A 154 -15.06 -3.16 5.88
N LEU A 155 -15.12 -1.82 5.97
CA LEU A 155 -16.23 -1.03 5.43
C LEU A 155 -16.22 -1.00 3.89
N ILE A 156 -15.03 -0.86 3.29
CA ILE A 156 -14.86 -0.94 1.83
C ILE A 156 -15.26 -2.33 1.34
N TYR A 157 -14.94 -3.37 2.12
CA TYR A 157 -15.20 -4.77 1.76
C TYR A 157 -16.67 -5.09 1.63
N ARG A 158 -17.50 -4.70 2.60
CA ARG A 158 -18.93 -4.98 2.58
C ARG A 158 -19.65 -4.34 1.39
N GLN A 159 -19.07 -3.31 0.80
CA GLN A 159 -19.70 -2.56 -0.28
C GLN A 159 -19.31 -3.06 -1.67
N ALA A 160 -18.21 -3.81 -1.81
CA ALA A 160 -17.64 -4.21 -3.10
C ALA A 160 -17.10 -5.66 -3.12
N GLU A 161 -17.58 -6.54 -2.26
CA GLU A 161 -17.03 -7.90 -2.08
C GLU A 161 -16.91 -8.70 -3.39
N GLU A 162 -18.01 -8.81 -4.15
CA GLU A 162 -18.07 -9.56 -5.42
C GLU A 162 -17.09 -9.01 -6.46
N GLU A 163 -16.97 -7.69 -6.52
CA GLU A 163 -16.05 -7.01 -7.42
C GLU A 163 -14.61 -7.32 -6.98
N LEU A 164 -14.28 -7.12 -5.71
CA LEU A 164 -12.94 -7.36 -5.18
C LEU A 164 -12.46 -8.80 -5.38
N LYS A 165 -13.36 -9.79 -5.24
CA LYS A 165 -13.05 -11.21 -5.51
C LYS A 165 -12.67 -11.46 -6.97
N SER A 166 -13.36 -10.83 -7.91
CA SER A 166 -13.08 -10.96 -9.35
C SER A 166 -12.03 -9.97 -9.87
N GLY A 167 -11.54 -9.09 -9.00
CA GLY A 167 -10.69 -7.95 -9.35
C GLY A 167 -9.19 -8.23 -9.39
N PRO A 168 -8.40 -7.22 -9.81
CA PRO A 168 -6.93 -7.32 -9.93
C PRO A 168 -6.21 -7.62 -8.62
N PHE A 169 -6.84 -7.36 -7.46
CA PHE A 169 -6.27 -7.64 -6.13
C PHE A 169 -6.95 -8.82 -5.42
N GLY A 170 -7.66 -9.67 -6.17
CA GLY A 170 -8.42 -10.79 -5.63
C GLY A 170 -7.59 -11.78 -4.80
N GLU A 171 -6.33 -12.02 -5.19
CA GLU A 171 -5.40 -12.87 -4.42
C GLU A 171 -5.15 -12.32 -3.03
N ILE A 172 -4.73 -11.05 -2.95
CA ILE A 172 -4.47 -10.33 -1.70
C ILE A 172 -5.76 -10.29 -0.85
N PHE A 173 -6.90 -10.15 -1.51
CA PHE A 173 -8.21 -10.14 -0.87
C PHE A 173 -8.54 -11.48 -0.22
N ALA A 174 -8.43 -12.59 -0.95
CA ALA A 174 -8.66 -13.95 -0.43
C ALA A 174 -7.73 -14.28 0.74
N ASP A 175 -6.46 -13.91 0.60
CA ASP A 175 -5.42 -14.10 1.63
C ASP A 175 -5.73 -13.36 2.94
N LEU A 176 -6.36 -12.20 2.84
CA LEU A 176 -6.74 -11.40 3.99
C LEU A 176 -7.97 -11.96 4.71
N LEU A 177 -8.91 -12.55 3.97
CA LEU A 177 -10.07 -13.22 4.53
C LEU A 177 -9.74 -14.61 5.11
N GLY A 178 -8.54 -15.12 4.84
CA GLY A 178 -8.16 -16.49 5.19
C GLY A 178 -8.99 -17.52 4.42
N GLU A 179 -9.50 -17.15 3.25
CA GLU A 179 -10.20 -18.06 2.36
C GLU A 179 -9.21 -19.05 1.74
N ASP A 180 -9.67 -20.29 1.49
CA ASP A 180 -8.85 -21.28 0.79
C ASP A 180 -8.65 -20.84 -0.66
N LEU A 181 -7.41 -20.47 -0.99
CA LEU A 181 -7.03 -20.00 -2.32
C LEU A 181 -7.32 -21.04 -3.41
N SER A 182 -7.38 -22.34 -3.08
CA SER A 182 -7.77 -23.37 -4.04
C SER A 182 -9.25 -23.27 -4.45
N VAL A 183 -10.11 -22.83 -3.53
CA VAL A 183 -11.53 -22.56 -3.80
C VAL A 183 -11.67 -21.24 -4.55
N PHE A 184 -10.91 -20.21 -4.16
CA PHE A 184 -10.86 -18.94 -4.87
C PHE A 184 -10.52 -19.15 -6.36
N TRP A 185 -9.48 -19.93 -6.67
CA TRP A 185 -9.14 -20.23 -8.07
C TRP A 185 -10.18 -21.06 -8.82
N ALA A 186 -10.92 -21.92 -8.12
CA ALA A 186 -12.01 -22.69 -8.72
C ALA A 186 -13.22 -21.80 -9.08
N THR A 187 -13.48 -20.74 -8.31
CA THR A 187 -14.59 -19.81 -8.56
C THR A 187 -14.21 -18.62 -9.45
N SER A 188 -12.93 -18.25 -9.47
CA SER A 188 -12.39 -17.08 -10.18
C SER A 188 -11.86 -17.41 -11.58
N SER A 189 -12.11 -18.62 -12.09
CA SER A 189 -11.60 -19.04 -13.40
C SER A 189 -12.06 -18.08 -14.51
N PRO A 190 -11.14 -17.53 -15.32
CA PRO A 190 -11.49 -16.64 -16.42
C PRO A 190 -12.29 -17.40 -17.49
N ARG A 191 -13.37 -16.78 -17.98
CA ARG A 191 -13.83 -17.08 -19.34
C ARG A 191 -12.68 -16.73 -20.28
N ASP A 192 -12.20 -17.73 -21.00
CA ASP A 192 -11.18 -17.73 -22.05
C ASP A 192 -10.84 -16.34 -22.61
N HIS A 193 -9.65 -15.85 -22.24
CA HIS A 193 -8.87 -14.97 -23.11
C HIS A 193 -7.62 -15.73 -23.56
N ASP A 194 -7.87 -16.83 -24.27
CA ASP A 194 -6.93 -17.35 -25.26
C ASP A 194 -6.83 -16.32 -26.39
N GLY A 195 -5.66 -15.69 -26.48
CA GLY A 195 -5.31 -14.80 -27.56
C GLY A 195 -4.49 -13.64 -27.04
N TYR A 196 -3.19 -13.84 -26.87
CA TYR A 196 -2.18 -13.26 -27.76
C TYR A 196 -0.89 -14.07 -27.60
N ALA A 197 -0.27 -14.32 -28.76
CA ALA A 197 0.95 -15.11 -28.96
C ALA A 197 2.20 -14.50 -28.32
#